data_AF-A0A9X8YLL9-F1
#
_entry.id   AF-A0A9X8YLL9-F1
#
_cell.length_a   1.000
_cell.length_b   1.000
_cell.length_c   1.000
_cell.angle_alpha   90.00
_cell.angle_beta   90.00
_cell.angle_gamma   90.00
#
_symmetry.space_group_name_H-M   'P 1'
#
loop_
_entity.id
_entity.type
_entity.pdbx_description
1 polymer ?
#
loop_
_entity_poly.entity_id
_entity_poly.type
_entity_poly.pdbx_seq_one_letter_code
_entity_poly.pdbx_strand_id
1 'polypeptide(L)' 'MRALLLEQQDDQTLAHIKDIGSDRLPEGDVTVDINWSSLNYKDALAITGKGKIVRNFPMVPGID' A
#
# COMPACT_ATOMS: atom_id res chain seq x y z
N MET A 1 -7.77 -11.36 1.05
CA MET A 1 -8.40 -10.02 0.96
C MET A 1 -7.75 -9.25 -0.19
N ARG A 2 -8.46 -8.34 -0.86
CA ARG A 2 -7.88 -7.53 -1.94
C ARG A 2 -7.22 -6.28 -1.39
N ALA A 3 -6.03 -5.94 -1.89
CA ALA A 3 -5.30 -4.73 -1.51
C ALA A 3 -4.60 -4.12 -2.73
N LEU A 4 -4.41 -2.80 -2.70
CA LEU A 4 -3.48 -2.12 -3.60
C LEU A 4 -2.06 -2.35 -3.06
N LEU A 5 -1.25 -3.13 -3.75
CA LEU A 5 0.11 -3.46 -3.37
C LEU A 5 1.10 -2.67 -4.24
N LEU A 6 1.97 -1.94 -3.57
CA LEU A 6 3.14 -1.30 -4.17
C LEU A 6 4.33 -2.25 -4.04
N GLU A 7 4.98 -2.53 -5.17
CA GLU A 7 6.22 -3.27 -5.30
C GLU A 7 7.27 -2.38 -5.99
N GLN A 8 8.54 -2.76 -5.89
CA GLN A 8 9.61 -2.06 -6.59
C GLN A 8 10.40 -3.05 -7.43
N GLN A 9 10.59 -2.71 -8.70
CA GLN A 9 11.42 -3.45 -9.65
C GLN A 9 12.18 -2.45 -10.51
N ASP A 10 13.49 -2.62 -10.65
CA ASP A 10 14.36 -1.76 -11.47
C ASP A 10 14.16 -0.26 -11.17
N ASP A 11 14.12 0.08 -9.87
CA ASP A 11 13.82 1.42 -9.32
C ASP A 11 12.44 2.01 -9.66
N GLN A 12 11.59 1.28 -10.37
CA GLN A 12 10.23 1.69 -10.68
C GLN A 12 9.25 1.13 -9.65
N THR A 13 8.33 1.99 -9.20
CA THR A 13 7.21 1.57 -8.37
C THR A 13 6.13 0.96 -9.25
N LEU A 14 5.73 -0.27 -8.91
CA LEU A 14 4.66 -1.01 -9.56
C LEU A 14 3.46 -1.07 -8.61
N ALA A 15 2.28 -0.69 -9.10
CA ALA A 15 1.06 -0.67 -8.31
C ALA A 15 0.04 -1.66 -8.86
N HIS A 16 -0.38 -2.62 -8.04
CA HIS A 16 -1.29 -3.69 -8.47
C HIS A 16 -2.35 -3.97 -7.41
N ILE A 17 -3.60 -4.16 -7.84
CA ILE A 17 -4.62 -4.73 -6.95
C ILE A 17 -4.43 -6.25 -6.95
N LYS A 18 -4.03 -6.82 -5.81
CA LYS A 18 -3.80 -8.26 -5.63
C LYS A 18 -4.60 -8.81 -4.46
N ASP A 19 -4.91 -10.10 -4.51
CA ASP A 19 -5.32 -10.84 -3.32
C ASP A 19 -4.10 -11.12 -2.45
N ILE A 20 -4.19 -10.78 -1.17
CA ILE A 20 -3.18 -11.04 -0.14
C ILE A 20 -3.80 -11.85 1.01
N GLY A 21 -2.97 -12.66 1.65
CA GLY A 21 -3.32 -13.38 2.87
C GLY A 21 -3.24 -12.46 4.10
N SER A 22 -3.95 -12.83 5.17
CA SER A 22 -3.93 -12.09 6.45
C SER A 22 -2.57 -12.15 7.15
N ASP A 23 -1.74 -13.14 6.82
CA ASP A 23 -0.34 -13.29 7.26
C ASP A 23 0.58 -12.16 6.77
N ARG A 24 0.13 -11.37 5.78
CA ARG A 24 0.83 -10.18 5.28
C ARG A 24 0.51 -8.91 6.08
N LEU A 25 -0.47 -8.94 6.98
CA LEU A 25 -0.76 -7.79 7.82
C LEU A 25 0.36 -7.60 8.85
N PRO A 26 0.70 -6.35 9.20
CA PRO A 26 1.63 -6.11 10.29
C PRO A 26 1.05 -6.61 11.62
N GLU A 27 1.92 -6.88 12.58
CA GLU A 27 1.49 -7.20 13.94
C GLU A 27 0.71 -6.01 14.56
N GLY A 28 -0.34 -6.33 15.31
CA GLY A 28 -1.16 -5.36 16.03
C GLY A 28 -2.28 -6.03 16.82
N ASP A 29 -2.83 -5.32 17.79
CA ASP A 29 -3.87 -5.84 18.70
C ASP A 29 -5.29 -5.80 18.10
N VAL A 30 -5.48 -5.01 17.03
CA VAL A 30 -6.78 -4.76 16.41
C VAL A 30 -6.68 -4.94 14.90
N THR A 31 -7.61 -5.71 14.34
CA THR A 31 -7.81 -5.83 12.89
C THR A 31 -9.08 -5.08 12.49
N VAL A 32 -9.00 -4.29 11.42
CA VAL A 32 -10.12 -3.48 10.91
C VAL A 32 -10.50 -3.97 9.52
N ASP A 33 -11.80 -4.21 9.29
CA ASP A 33 -12.34 -4.45 7.95
C ASP A 33 -12.68 -3.09 7.31
N ILE A 34 -11.93 -2.71 6.29
CA ILE A 34 -11.96 -1.36 5.72
C ILE A 34 -13.03 -1.26 4.64
N ASN A 35 -14.12 -0.52 4.92
CA ASN A 35 -15.17 -0.24 3.93
C ASN A 35 -14.85 0.93 3.01
N TRP A 36 -14.11 1.92 3.51
CA TRP A 36 -13.79 3.17 2.81
C TRP A 36 -12.37 3.59 3.09
N SER A 37 -11.75 4.22 2.10
CA SER A 37 -10.51 4.98 2.24
C SER A 37 -10.60 6.18 1.29
N SER A 38 -9.62 7.08 1.37
CA SER A 38 -9.56 8.27 0.54
C SER A 38 -8.34 8.24 -0.37
N LEU A 39 -8.28 9.17 -1.33
CA LEU A 39 -7.10 9.36 -2.17
C LEU A 39 -6.55 10.76 -1.93
N ASN A 40 -5.43 10.84 -1.22
CA ASN A 40 -4.73 12.08 -1.00
C ASN A 40 -3.60 12.27 -2.01
N TYR A 41 -3.09 13.51 -2.10
CA TYR A 41 -1.89 13.81 -2.89
C TYR A 41 -0.68 12.95 -2.46
N LYS A 42 -0.57 12.66 -1.16
CA LYS A 42 0.50 11.81 -0.62
C LYS A 42 0.39 10.36 -1.10
N ASP A 43 -0.82 9.83 -1.23
CA ASP A 43 -1.06 8.50 -1.77
C ASP A 43 -0.68 8.46 -3.25
N ALA A 44 -1.05 9.48 -4.03
CA ALA A 44 -0.62 9.58 -5.43
C ALA A 44 0.91 9.63 -5.59
N LEU A 45 1.61 10.35 -4.71
CA LEU A 45 3.08 10.35 -4.67
C LEU A 45 3.63 8.95 -4.37
N ALA A 46 3.09 8.26 -3.37
CA ALA A 46 3.49 6.89 -3.04
C ALA A 46 3.26 5.92 -4.21
N ILE A 47 2.06 5.93 -4.80
CA ILE A 47 1.65 5.05 -5.89
C ILE A 47 2.50 5.27 -7.15
N THR A 48 2.85 6.52 -7.45
CA THR A 48 3.67 6.87 -8.63
C THR A 48 5.18 6.76 -8.37
N GLY A 49 5.60 6.39 -7.15
CA GLY A 49 7.02 6.37 -6.76
C GLY A 49 7.68 7.75 -6.65
N LYS A 50 6.90 8.83 -6.76
CA LYS A 50 7.41 10.21 -6.69
C LYS A 50 7.56 10.67 -5.23
N GLY A 51 8.54 11.54 -4.98
CA GLY A 51 8.70 12.17 -3.67
C GLY A 51 9.23 11.28 -2.54
N LYS A 52 9.62 10.02 -2.83
CA LYS A 52 10.25 9.08 -1.87
C LYS A 52 9.42 8.89 -0.58
N ILE A 53 8.10 8.77 -0.73
CA ILE A 53 7.16 8.57 0.39
C ILE A 53 7.29 7.15 0.98
N VAL A 54 7.37 6.14 0.11
CA VAL A 54 7.52 4.73 0.49
C VAL A 54 8.99 4.45 0.79
N ARG A 55 9.26 3.80 1.92
CA ARG A 55 10.62 3.41 2.34
C ARG A 55 10.89 1.92 2.24
N ASN A 56 9.85 1.11 2.42
CA ASN A 56 9.92 -0.34 2.42
C ASN A 56 8.91 -0.89 1.42
N PHE A 57 9.34 -1.85 0.62
CA PHE A 57 8.49 -2.61 -0.31
C PHE A 57 8.50 -4.09 0.11
N PRO A 58 7.39 -4.83 -0.11
CA PRO A 58 6.10 -4.35 -0.62
C PRO A 58 5.30 -3.54 0.42
N MET A 59 4.39 -2.67 -0.03
CA MET A 59 3.58 -1.80 0.84
C MET A 59 2.14 -1.66 0.35
N VAL A 60 1.18 -1.65 1.28
CA VAL A 60 -0.20 -1.21 1.01
C VAL A 60 -0.31 0.28 1.35
N PRO A 61 -0.60 1.18 0.38
CA PRO A 61 -0.72 2.61 0.62
C PRO A 61 -2.13 2.97 1.13
N GLY A 62 -2.30 4.21 1.57
CA GLY A 62 -3.51 4.71 2.21
C GLY A 62 -3.20 5.24 3.60
N ILE A 63 -3.49 6.52 3.83
CA ILE A 63 -3.29 7.17 5.14
C ILE A 63 -4.59 7.28 5.97
N ASP A 64 -5.74 7.09 5.31
CA ASP A 64 -7.09 7.18 5.89
C ASP A 64 -7.80 5.81 5.86
#